data_AF-A0A7Z9RZE9-F1
#
_entry.id   AF-A0A7Z9RZE9-F1
#
_cell.length_a   1.000
_cell.length_b   1.000
_cell.length_c   1.000
_cell.angle_alpha   90.00
_cell.angle_beta   90.00
_cell.angle_gamma   90.00
#
_symmetry.space_group_name_H-M   'P 1'
#
loop_
_entity.id
_entity.type
_entity.pdbx_description
1 polymer ?
#
loop_
_entity_poly.entity_id
_entity_poly.type
_entity_poly.pdbx_seq_one_letter_code
_entity_poly.pdbx_strand_id
1 'polypeptide(L)'
;MRRPASCEALLVLLFCLVCSAAADGQLAPVPYPAENPPTEEKRVLGKILFWDEQLSSDDTVACGTCHQAGVGGSDPRLGTHPGPDGLFGTSDDIIGSPGIARADLDGIPLLDPLFGFEVQVTNRSSQPVIGSQWAPEMFWDGRASSTFIDP
;
A
#
# COMPACT_ATOMS: atom_id res chain seq x y z
N MET A 1 -62.71 12.37 16.05
CA MET A 1 -62.04 13.44 15.29
C MET A 1 -60.61 12.99 14.96
N ARG A 2 -60.38 12.41 13.77
CA ARG A 2 -59.04 12.02 13.28
C ARG A 2 -58.53 13.17 12.42
N ARG A 3 -57.43 13.82 12.81
CA ARG A 3 -56.80 14.87 12.01
C ARG A 3 -56.21 14.22 10.74
N PRO A 4 -56.43 14.77 9.53
CA PRO A 4 -55.78 14.25 8.33
C PRO A 4 -54.26 14.45 8.49
N ALA A 5 -53.49 13.39 8.29
CA ALA A 5 -52.04 13.50 8.22
C ALA A 5 -51.70 14.52 7.12
N SER A 6 -51.04 15.61 7.52
CA SER A 6 -50.78 16.76 6.67
C SER A 6 -49.89 16.38 5.49
N CYS A 7 -50.17 16.96 4.33
CA CYS A 7 -49.42 16.83 3.07
C CYS A 7 -47.90 17.04 3.25
N GLU A 8 -47.50 17.78 4.29
CA GLU A 8 -46.12 18.03 4.68
C GLU A 8 -45.37 16.77 5.11
N ALA A 9 -46.02 15.83 5.82
CA ALA A 9 -45.40 14.57 6.21
C ALA A 9 -45.09 13.68 4.98
N LEU A 10 -45.97 13.72 3.97
CA LEU A 10 -45.80 12.99 2.72
C LEU A 10 -44.67 13.60 1.87
N LEU A 11 -44.56 14.93 1.83
CA LEU A 11 -43.46 15.63 1.13
C LEU A 11 -42.09 15.36 1.77
N VAL A 12 -42.00 15.34 3.10
CA VAL A 12 -40.75 15.03 3.82
C VAL A 12 -40.31 13.58 3.59
N LEU A 13 -41.25 12.63 3.61
CA LEU A 13 -40.96 11.22 3.30
C LEU A 13 -40.52 11.01 1.84
N LEU A 14 -41.13 11.72 0.89
CA LEU A 14 -40.71 11.70 -0.52
C LEU A 14 -39.32 12.31 -0.72
N PHE A 15 -38.99 13.42 -0.03
CA PHE A 15 -37.67 14.03 -0.10
C PHE A 15 -36.57 13.12 0.48
N CYS A 16 -36.85 12.41 1.58
CA CYS A 16 -35.94 11.41 2.14
C CYS A 16 -35.72 10.18 1.23
N LEU A 17 -36.74 9.74 0.48
CA LEU A 17 -36.59 8.64 -0.48
C LEU A 17 -35.76 9.04 -1.71
N VAL A 18 -35.89 10.28 -2.19
CA VAL A 18 -35.15 10.77 -3.38
C VAL A 18 -33.66 10.99 -3.07
N CYS A 19 -33.29 11.32 -1.83
CA CYS A 19 -31.89 11.49 -1.43
C CYS A 19 -31.13 10.17 -1.16
N SER A 20 -31.80 9.01 -1.08
CA SER A 20 -31.15 7.74 -0.74
C SER A 20 -30.61 6.95 -1.94
N ALA A 21 -30.82 7.42 -3.18
CA ALA A 21 -30.64 6.58 -4.37
C ALA A 21 -29.27 6.67 -5.08
N ALA A 22 -28.28 7.43 -4.59
CA ALA A 22 -26.99 7.51 -5.31
C ALA A 22 -25.81 7.88 -4.39
N ALA A 23 -25.43 6.97 -3.52
CA ALA A 23 -24.05 6.86 -3.07
C ALA A 23 -23.72 5.38 -2.97
N ASP A 24 -23.72 4.70 -4.12
CA ASP A 24 -23.08 3.39 -4.20
C ASP A 24 -21.60 3.62 -3.83
N GLY A 25 -21.17 3.09 -2.69
CA GLY A 25 -19.76 3.11 -2.25
C GLY A 25 -18.84 2.26 -3.12
N GLN A 26 -19.29 1.91 -4.33
CA GLN A 26 -18.57 1.12 -5.30
C GLN A 26 -17.52 2.02 -5.96
N LEU A 27 -16.25 1.64 -5.80
CA LEU A 27 -15.15 2.30 -6.50
C LEU A 27 -15.37 2.22 -8.02
N ALA A 28 -14.89 3.24 -8.73
CA ALA A 28 -14.84 3.22 -10.18
C ALA A 28 -14.08 1.96 -10.66
N PRO A 29 -14.32 1.48 -11.90
CA PRO A 29 -13.51 0.41 -12.47
C PRO A 29 -12.02 0.73 -12.33
N VAL A 30 -11.22 -0.30 -12.04
CA VAL A 30 -9.77 -0.17 -11.98
C VAL A 30 -9.26 0.41 -13.31
N PRO A 31 -8.50 1.51 -13.29
CA PRO A 31 -7.88 2.03 -14.50
C PRO A 31 -6.71 1.13 -14.92
N TYR A 32 -6.54 0.92 -16.22
CA TYR A 32 -5.40 0.20 -16.79
C TYR A 32 -4.78 1.04 -17.91
N PRO A 33 -3.44 1.13 -18.00
CA PRO A 33 -2.76 1.71 -19.16
C PRO A 33 -3.10 0.94 -20.43
N ALA A 34 -3.23 1.64 -21.56
CA ALA A 34 -3.53 1.01 -22.85
C ALA A 34 -2.43 0.01 -23.28
N GLU A 35 -1.20 0.27 -22.85
CA GLU A 35 0.00 -0.53 -23.09
C GLU A 35 0.04 -1.80 -22.22
N ASN A 36 -0.74 -1.84 -21.13
CA ASN A 36 -0.82 -3.00 -20.23
C ASN A 36 -2.26 -3.43 -19.95
N PRO A 37 -2.98 -3.94 -20.97
CA PRO A 37 -4.33 -4.47 -20.78
C PRO A 37 -4.28 -5.73 -19.90
N PRO A 38 -5.27 -5.92 -19.00
CA PRO A 38 -5.33 -7.09 -18.13
C PRO A 38 -5.71 -8.35 -18.92
N THR A 39 -5.05 -9.46 -18.61
CA THR A 39 -5.46 -10.81 -19.01
C THR A 39 -5.40 -11.72 -17.79
N GLU A 40 -6.05 -12.88 -17.86
CA GLU A 40 -6.03 -13.84 -16.76
C GLU A 40 -4.61 -14.37 -16.50
N GLU A 41 -3.85 -14.62 -17.57
CA GLU A 41 -2.47 -15.08 -17.48
C GLU A 41 -1.57 -14.04 -16.81
N LYS A 42 -1.74 -12.75 -17.15
CA LYS A 42 -1.03 -11.65 -16.47
C LYS A 42 -1.43 -11.55 -15.00
N ARG A 43 -2.71 -11.72 -14.67
CA ARG A 43 -3.20 -11.69 -13.29
C ARG A 43 -2.59 -12.82 -12.47
N VAL A 44 -2.54 -14.03 -13.02
CA VAL A 44 -1.93 -15.20 -12.36
C VAL A 44 -0.43 -15.02 -12.21
N LEU A 45 0.28 -14.61 -13.27
CA LEU A 45 1.71 -14.32 -13.20
C LEU A 45 2.02 -13.24 -12.16
N GLY A 46 1.29 -12.13 -12.16
CA GLY A 46 1.45 -11.07 -11.17
C GLY A 46 1.22 -11.56 -9.74
N LYS A 47 0.24 -12.46 -9.53
CA LYS A 47 0.02 -13.09 -8.23
C LYS A 47 1.19 -13.97 -7.80
N ILE A 48 1.82 -14.71 -8.72
CA ILE A 48 3.01 -15.51 -8.42
C ILE A 48 4.16 -14.59 -8.02
N LEU A 49 4.49 -13.60 -8.86
CA LEU A 49 5.59 -12.65 -8.62
C LEU A 49 5.42 -11.87 -7.32
N PHE A 50 4.19 -11.51 -6.94
CA PHE A 50 3.92 -10.80 -5.69
C PHE A 50 4.37 -11.59 -4.44
N TRP A 51 4.44 -12.92 -4.54
CA TRP A 51 4.85 -13.84 -3.47
C TRP A 51 6.17 -14.57 -3.77
N ASP A 52 6.92 -14.13 -4.79
CA ASP A 52 8.21 -14.73 -5.13
C ASP A 52 9.34 -14.00 -4.39
N GLU A 53 9.99 -14.69 -3.46
CA GLU A 53 11.09 -14.13 -2.66
C GLU A 53 12.37 -13.97 -3.48
N GLN A 54 12.51 -14.67 -4.62
CA GLN A 54 13.67 -14.55 -5.51
C GLN A 54 13.75 -13.19 -6.23
N LEU A 55 12.78 -12.31 -5.99
CA LEU A 55 12.81 -10.92 -6.45
C LEU A 55 13.51 -9.98 -5.46
N SER A 56 13.76 -10.38 -4.21
CA SER A 56 14.60 -9.59 -3.31
C SER A 56 16.08 -9.80 -3.57
N SER A 57 16.91 -8.89 -3.06
CA SER A 57 18.36 -9.03 -3.14
C SER A 57 18.92 -10.21 -2.35
N ASP A 58 18.15 -10.75 -1.40
CA ASP A 58 18.60 -11.77 -0.45
C ASP A 58 17.76 -13.06 -0.48
N ASP A 59 16.89 -13.23 -1.49
CA ASP A 59 15.99 -14.38 -1.67
C ASP A 59 15.06 -14.70 -0.47
N THR A 60 14.77 -13.72 0.40
CA THR A 60 13.95 -13.93 1.61
C THR A 60 12.73 -13.01 1.72
N VAL A 61 12.56 -12.06 0.80
CA VAL A 61 11.48 -11.05 0.89
C VAL A 61 10.73 -10.96 -0.43
N ALA A 62 9.40 -11.07 -0.38
CA ALA A 62 8.52 -10.80 -1.51
C ALA A 62 7.73 -9.50 -1.29
N CYS A 63 6.99 -9.04 -2.30
CA CYS A 63 6.06 -7.91 -2.13
C CYS A 63 5.06 -8.18 -0.98
N GLY A 64 4.56 -9.42 -0.91
CA GLY A 64 3.62 -9.87 0.11
C GLY A 64 4.17 -9.92 1.53
N THR A 65 5.49 -9.89 1.73
CA THR A 65 6.10 -9.83 3.06
C THR A 65 5.74 -8.51 3.76
N CYS A 66 5.80 -7.39 3.03
CA CYS A 66 5.50 -6.04 3.54
C CYS A 66 4.08 -5.57 3.21
N HIS A 67 3.37 -6.22 2.28
CA HIS A 67 2.05 -5.79 1.81
C HIS A 67 1.00 -6.87 2.05
N GLN A 68 0.72 -7.13 3.32
CA GLN A 68 -0.07 -8.27 3.75
C GLN A 68 -1.57 -7.96 3.71
N ALA A 69 -2.31 -8.68 2.88
CA ALA A 69 -3.76 -8.50 2.75
C ALA A 69 -4.51 -8.61 4.09
N GLY A 70 -4.05 -9.48 5.01
CA GLY A 70 -4.65 -9.69 6.33
C GLY A 70 -4.62 -8.47 7.26
N VAL A 71 -3.77 -7.48 6.99
CA VAL A 71 -3.70 -6.20 7.73
C VAL A 71 -4.01 -4.99 6.85
N GLY A 72 -4.78 -5.18 5.78
CA GLY A 72 -5.17 -4.10 4.88
C GLY A 72 -4.16 -3.80 3.76
N GLY A 73 -3.25 -4.73 3.49
CA GLY A 73 -2.24 -4.59 2.43
C GLY A 73 -0.99 -3.81 2.86
N SER A 74 -0.82 -3.56 4.16
CA SER A 74 0.35 -2.90 4.77
C SER A 74 1.25 -3.90 5.49
N ASP A 75 2.27 -3.40 6.19
CA ASP A 75 3.24 -4.23 6.92
C ASP A 75 2.94 -4.22 8.42
N PRO A 76 2.67 -5.37 9.06
CA PRO A 76 2.49 -5.46 10.50
C PRO A 76 3.82 -5.50 11.26
N ARG A 77 4.96 -5.67 10.57
CA ARG A 77 6.29 -5.77 11.20
C ARG A 77 6.75 -4.39 11.66
N LEU A 78 7.47 -4.37 12.77
CA LEU A 78 8.07 -3.17 13.34
C LEU A 78 9.60 -3.29 13.27
N GLY A 79 10.24 -2.44 12.48
CA GLY A 79 11.68 -2.27 12.44
C GLY A 79 12.10 -1.06 13.28
N THR A 80 13.28 -1.14 13.90
CA THR A 80 13.90 -0.05 14.64
C THR A 80 15.35 0.12 14.23
N HIS A 81 15.79 1.36 14.02
CA HIS A 81 17.19 1.72 13.79
C HIS A 81 17.62 2.80 14.80
N PRO A 82 18.83 2.70 15.39
CA PRO A 82 19.25 3.55 16.50
C PRO A 82 19.69 4.97 16.07
N GLY A 83 19.13 5.47 14.98
CA GLY A 83 19.48 6.79 14.45
C GLY A 83 20.98 6.99 14.13
N PRO A 84 21.41 8.26 13.93
CA PRO A 84 22.80 8.62 13.71
C PRO A 84 23.74 8.43 14.92
N ASP A 85 23.22 8.42 16.15
CA ASP A 85 24.07 8.27 17.35
C ASP A 85 24.40 6.81 17.69
N GLY A 86 23.67 5.85 17.11
CA GLY A 86 23.91 4.42 17.26
C GLY A 86 23.42 3.84 18.59
N LEU A 87 22.65 4.59 19.39
CA LEU A 87 22.12 4.16 20.67
C LEU A 87 20.61 3.95 20.60
N PHE A 88 20.14 2.74 20.93
CA PHE A 88 18.71 2.48 21.05
C PHE A 88 18.10 3.13 22.30
N GLY A 89 16.83 3.50 22.21
CA GLY A 89 16.04 4.08 23.30
C GLY A 89 16.19 5.59 23.43
N THR A 90 16.77 6.25 22.43
CA THR A 90 16.94 7.70 22.35
C THR A 90 15.83 8.34 21.51
N SER A 91 15.81 9.67 21.45
CA SER A 91 14.79 10.42 20.70
C SER A 91 14.96 10.38 19.17
N ASP A 92 16.14 9.97 18.68
CA ASP A 92 16.47 9.86 17.26
C ASP A 92 16.32 8.44 16.70
N ASP A 93 15.84 7.49 17.51
CA ASP A 93 15.40 6.18 17.05
C ASP A 93 14.41 6.31 15.88
N ILE A 94 14.70 5.57 14.81
CA ILE A 94 13.86 5.50 13.62
C ILE A 94 13.01 4.25 13.71
N ILE A 95 11.70 4.41 13.54
CA ILE A 95 10.72 3.33 13.58
C ILE A 95 9.95 3.31 12.27
N GLY A 96 9.83 2.14 11.66
CA GLY A 96 9.12 1.96 10.40
C GLY A 96 9.01 0.50 9.99
N SER A 97 8.63 0.27 8.73
CA SER A 97 8.65 -1.07 8.16
C SER A 97 10.08 -1.50 7.86
N PRO A 98 10.51 -2.72 8.26
CA PRO A 98 11.83 -3.21 7.92
C PRO A 98 11.92 -3.55 6.44
N GLY A 99 12.99 -3.09 5.81
CA GLY A 99 13.32 -3.35 4.41
C GLY A 99 13.96 -4.72 4.20
N ILE A 100 14.91 -4.77 3.26
CA ILE A 100 15.60 -5.98 2.80
C ILE A 100 17.09 -5.79 3.06
N ALA A 101 17.78 -6.86 3.46
CA ALA A 101 19.23 -6.82 3.55
C ALA A 101 19.81 -6.79 2.14
N ARG A 102 20.87 -6.00 1.93
CA ARG A 102 21.53 -5.95 0.63
C ARG A 102 22.41 -7.18 0.49
N ALA A 103 22.32 -7.86 -0.65
CA ALA A 103 23.26 -8.91 -1.03
C ALA A 103 23.59 -8.78 -2.52
N ASP A 104 24.71 -9.39 -2.92
CA ASP A 104 25.13 -9.48 -4.32
C ASP A 104 24.45 -10.66 -5.04
N LEU A 105 24.85 -10.89 -6.30
CA LEU A 105 24.28 -11.95 -7.13
C LEU A 105 24.59 -13.37 -6.64
N ASP A 106 25.57 -13.53 -5.76
CA ASP A 106 25.92 -14.81 -5.14
C ASP A 106 25.24 -14.98 -3.76
N GLY A 107 24.37 -14.04 -3.37
CA GLY A 107 23.67 -14.03 -2.08
C GLY A 107 24.57 -13.60 -0.93
N ILE A 108 25.73 -13.01 -1.19
CA ILE A 108 26.65 -12.57 -0.14
C ILE A 108 26.18 -11.21 0.41
N PRO A 109 25.98 -11.06 1.73
CA PRO A 109 25.57 -9.78 2.32
C PRO A 109 26.54 -8.65 1.98
N LEU A 110 25.99 -7.53 1.50
CA LEU A 110 26.71 -6.31 1.18
C LEU A 110 26.66 -5.36 2.38
N LEU A 111 27.82 -4.83 2.76
CA LEU A 111 27.92 -3.83 3.83
C LEU A 111 27.30 -2.50 3.37
N ASP A 112 26.27 -2.06 4.07
CA ASP A 112 25.69 -0.73 3.94
C ASP A 112 26.40 0.27 4.88
N PRO A 113 26.74 1.49 4.43
CA PRO A 113 27.41 2.49 5.27
C PRO A 113 26.62 2.91 6.51
N LEU A 114 25.28 2.82 6.47
CA LEU A 114 24.41 3.21 7.57
C LEU A 114 23.89 1.99 8.32
N PHE A 115 23.48 0.95 7.59
CA PHE A 115 22.79 -0.21 8.18
C PHE A 115 23.71 -1.41 8.45
N GLY A 116 24.98 -1.35 8.04
CA GLY A 116 25.88 -2.50 8.15
C GLY A 116 25.36 -3.69 7.34
N PHE A 117 25.21 -4.85 7.97
CA PHE A 117 24.60 -6.04 7.34
C PHE A 117 23.11 -6.22 7.71
N GLU A 118 22.55 -5.28 8.45
CA GLU A 118 21.16 -5.35 8.92
C GLU A 118 20.18 -4.82 7.87
N VAL A 119 18.90 -5.13 8.06
CA VAL A 119 17.83 -4.60 7.20
C VAL A 119 17.71 -3.09 7.36
N GLN A 120 17.40 -2.41 6.26
CA GLN A 120 17.18 -0.97 6.28
C GLN A 120 15.86 -0.65 6.99
N VAL A 121 15.89 0.29 7.94
CA VAL A 121 14.68 0.82 8.57
C VAL A 121 14.66 2.32 8.38
N THR A 122 13.61 2.81 7.74
CA THR A 122 13.39 4.25 7.52
C THR A 122 12.21 4.73 8.36
N ASN A 123 11.95 6.04 8.36
CA ASN A 123 10.79 6.63 9.05
C ASN A 123 9.44 6.38 8.33
N ARG A 124 9.37 5.37 7.47
CA ARG A 124 8.20 5.06 6.65
C ARG A 124 7.67 3.67 6.98
N SER A 125 6.35 3.58 7.06
CA SER A 125 5.64 2.31 7.01
C SER A 125 5.21 2.00 5.57
N SER A 126 5.23 0.72 5.23
CA SER A 126 4.72 0.17 3.99
C SER A 126 3.26 0.62 3.75
N GLN A 127 3.01 1.21 2.59
CA GLN A 127 1.67 1.65 2.18
C GLN A 127 0.76 0.46 1.88
N PRO A 128 -0.57 0.61 2.01
CA PRO A 128 -1.49 -0.42 1.56
C PRO A 128 -1.45 -0.58 0.03
N VAL A 129 -1.32 -1.81 -0.46
CA VAL A 129 -1.51 -2.11 -1.91
C VAL A 129 -2.97 -2.11 -2.31
N ILE A 130 -3.87 -2.28 -1.34
CA ILE A 130 -5.31 -2.28 -1.59
C ILE A 130 -5.74 -0.83 -1.81
N GLY A 131 -6.32 -0.56 -2.98
CA GLY A 131 -6.73 0.78 -3.36
C GLY A 131 -5.68 1.58 -4.15
N SER A 132 -4.44 1.10 -4.24
CA SER A 132 -3.35 1.85 -4.90
C SER A 132 -3.59 2.07 -6.39
N GLN A 133 -4.36 1.20 -7.04
CA GLN A 133 -4.71 1.31 -8.47
C GLN A 133 -5.49 2.57 -8.82
N TRP A 134 -6.14 3.22 -7.85
CA TRP A 134 -6.86 4.48 -8.07
C TRP A 134 -6.06 5.71 -7.59
N ALA A 135 -4.88 5.50 -7.01
CA ALA A 135 -4.05 6.60 -6.54
C ALA A 135 -3.34 7.26 -7.74
N PRO A 136 -3.35 8.60 -7.83
CA PRO A 136 -2.60 9.32 -8.88
C PRO A 136 -1.08 9.25 -8.66
N GLU A 137 -0.65 9.07 -7.41
CA GLU A 137 0.73 9.02 -6.96
C GLU A 137 0.91 7.84 -6.01
N MET A 138 2.01 7.08 -6.18
CA MET A 138 2.17 5.81 -5.47
C MET A 138 2.87 5.96 -4.12
N PHE A 139 3.77 6.95 -3.96
CA PHE A 139 4.55 7.14 -2.74
C PHE A 139 4.12 8.38 -1.95
N TRP A 140 4.25 8.32 -0.61
CA TRP A 140 3.93 9.39 0.34
C TRP A 140 4.66 10.71 0.06
N ASP A 141 5.79 10.65 -0.62
CA ASP A 141 6.60 11.81 -0.99
C ASP A 141 6.60 12.11 -2.49
N GLY A 142 5.71 11.44 -3.26
CA GLY A 142 5.52 11.71 -4.68
C GLY A 142 6.70 11.32 -5.57
N ARG A 143 7.66 10.52 -5.06
CA ARG A 143 8.87 10.17 -5.83
C ARG A 143 8.60 9.28 -7.06
N ALA A 144 7.45 8.61 -7.12
CA ALA A 144 7.01 7.90 -8.31
C ALA A 144 5.61 8.34 -8.69
N SER A 145 5.56 9.02 -9.82
CA SER A 145 4.33 9.44 -10.48
C SER A 145 3.86 8.40 -11.48
N SER A 146 2.66 8.62 -12.00
CA SER A 146 2.09 7.83 -13.10
C SER A 146 2.87 7.92 -14.42
N THR A 147 3.86 8.81 -14.53
CA THR A 147 4.71 8.90 -15.73
C THR A 147 5.86 7.89 -15.62
N PHE A 148 5.84 6.87 -16.46
CA PHE A 148 6.99 5.99 -16.64
C PHE A 148 8.10 6.78 -17.36
N ILE A 149 9.21 7.02 -16.66
CA ILE A 149 10.43 7.58 -17.22
C ILE A 149 11.42 6.42 -17.31
N ASP A 150 11.76 6.02 -18.53
CA ASP A 150 12.82 5.04 -18.77
C ASP A 150 14.15 5.63 -18.26
N PRO A 151 14.86 4.97 -17.33
CA PRO A 151 16.08 5.50 -16.71
C PRO A 151 17.27 5.68 -17.66
#